data_AF-A0AAN8TKR9-F1
#
_entry.id   AF-A0AAN8TKR9-F1
#
_cell.length_a   1.000
_cell.length_b   1.000
_cell.length_c   1.000
_cell.angle_alpha   90.00
_cell.angle_beta   90.00
_cell.angle_gamma   90.00
#
_symmetry.space_group_name_H-M   'P 1'
#
loop_
_entity.id
_entity.type
_entity.pdbx_description
1 polymer ?
#
loop_
_entity_poly.entity_id
_entity_poly.type
_entity_poly.pdbx_seq_one_letter_code
_entity_poly.pdbx_strand_id
1 'polypeptide(L)'
;MVKVEIDLTISSIPTFDSLEIVAISHRPNKAYLSKNLISLLSYGGVQKEYFMELLGSALEETKQVYLRKRAALKVAINYREMDDDCLTARMISSGIPLNKPHLHARLSRLAKIERTKLRGGKLPISDSFYLMGTADPTGVLESNEVCVILDNGQISGRVLVYRNPGFHFGDVHVMKARYVEELADVVGDARYGIFFSTKGPRSAATEIANGDFDGDMHWVSINRKVVDSYTTSRPWSPMHSTPKAVNKKPSEFSADELEYELFRQFLEAKSKGAKYVCGS
;
A
#
# COMPACT_ATOMS: atom_id res chain seq x y z
N MET A 1 8.48 20.11 12.11
CA MET A 1 7.72 21.33 11.82
C MET A 1 8.60 22.24 10.99
N VAL A 2 8.28 22.40 9.71
CA VAL A 2 8.95 23.34 8.81
C VAL A 2 8.13 24.62 8.83
N LYS A 3 8.76 25.76 9.11
CA LYS A 3 8.05 27.04 9.04
C LYS A 3 7.85 27.43 7.57
N VAL A 4 6.65 27.84 7.23
CA VAL A 4 6.26 28.30 5.89
C VAL A 4 5.74 29.72 5.98
N GLU A 5 6.02 30.52 4.95
CA GLU A 5 5.55 31.89 4.88
C GLU A 5 4.02 31.93 4.78
N ILE A 6 3.42 32.89 5.48
CA ILE A 6 1.99 33.12 5.40
C ILE A 6 1.68 33.80 4.06
N ASP A 7 0.74 33.24 3.32
CA ASP A 7 0.23 33.88 2.11
C ASP A 7 -0.60 35.12 2.49
N LEU A 8 0.00 36.31 2.32
CA LEU A 8 -0.60 37.60 2.63
C LEU A 8 -1.79 37.95 1.73
N THR A 9 -2.00 37.23 0.63
CA THR A 9 -3.11 37.48 -0.32
C THR A 9 -4.42 36.83 0.14
N ILE A 10 -4.37 35.88 1.08
CA ILE A 10 -5.53 35.15 1.58
C ILE A 10 -5.91 35.71 2.96
N SER A 11 -6.82 36.70 2.97
CA SER A 11 -7.29 37.35 4.21
C SER A 11 -8.53 36.70 4.84
N SER A 12 -9.18 35.76 4.14
CA SER A 12 -10.48 35.20 4.51
C SER A 12 -10.43 33.85 5.24
N ILE A 13 -9.25 33.22 5.35
CA ILE A 13 -9.07 31.90 5.97
C ILE A 13 -7.91 32.00 6.98
N PRO A 14 -8.04 31.41 8.18
CA PRO A 14 -6.91 31.30 9.11
C PRO A 14 -5.72 30.61 8.44
N THR A 15 -4.62 31.34 8.28
CA THR A 15 -3.37 30.82 7.71
C THR A 15 -2.52 30.19 8.80
N PHE A 16 -1.90 29.05 8.52
CA PHE A 16 -0.91 28.40 9.39
C PHE A 16 0.48 28.61 8.81
N ASP A 17 1.47 28.85 9.68
CA ASP A 17 2.87 29.10 9.31
C ASP A 17 3.74 27.85 9.46
N SER A 18 3.12 26.66 9.51
CA SER A 18 3.81 25.40 9.79
C SER A 18 3.35 24.24 8.89
N LEU A 19 4.33 23.48 8.41
CA LEU A 19 4.17 22.20 7.75
C LEU A 19 4.69 21.08 8.66
N GLU A 20 3.82 20.14 8.99
CA GLU A 20 4.16 18.95 9.77
C GLU A 20 4.19 17.73 8.85
N ILE A 21 5.37 17.11 8.76
CA ILE A 21 5.59 15.92 7.95
C ILE A 21 5.38 14.71 8.85
N VAL A 22 4.30 13.95 8.61
CA VAL A 22 3.97 12.74 9.37
C VAL A 22 4.83 11.56 8.94
N ALA A 23 5.05 11.42 7.64
CA ALA A 23 5.87 10.36 7.05
C ALA A 23 6.47 10.84 5.72
N ILE A 24 7.55 10.17 5.32
CA ILE A 24 8.15 10.33 3.99
C ILE A 24 8.27 8.96 3.32
N SER A 25 8.50 8.96 2.01
CA SER A 25 8.84 7.72 1.32
C SER A 25 10.24 7.26 1.73
N HIS A 26 10.31 6.07 2.32
CA HIS A 26 11.55 5.43 2.73
C HIS A 26 11.85 4.22 1.87
N ARG A 27 13.12 3.80 1.85
CA ARG A 27 13.48 2.49 1.31
C ARG A 27 12.62 1.41 1.98
N PRO A 28 11.78 0.69 1.23
CA PRO A 28 10.86 -0.25 1.81
C PRO A 28 11.62 -1.41 2.44
N ASN A 29 11.14 -1.83 3.61
CA ASN A 29 11.56 -3.08 4.22
C ASN A 29 11.18 -4.27 3.33
N LYS A 30 11.71 -5.44 3.66
CA LYS A 30 11.35 -6.70 2.99
C LYS A 30 9.82 -6.82 2.91
N ALA A 31 9.28 -7.04 1.72
CA ALA A 31 7.84 -7.22 1.56
C ALA A 31 7.41 -8.61 2.02
N TYR A 32 6.20 -8.66 2.57
CA TYR A 32 5.55 -9.89 2.99
C TYR A 32 4.14 -9.95 2.39
N LEU A 33 3.75 -11.13 1.95
CA LEU A 33 2.37 -11.48 1.65
C LEU A 33 1.61 -11.60 2.97
N SER A 34 0.37 -11.11 3.02
CA SER A 34 -0.56 -11.36 4.12
C SER A 34 -1.39 -12.61 3.83
N LYS A 35 -2.03 -13.20 4.86
CA LYS A 35 -2.98 -14.32 4.66
C LYS A 35 -4.07 -13.98 3.64
N ASN A 36 -4.57 -12.74 3.64
CA ASN A 36 -5.60 -12.28 2.70
C ASN A 36 -5.03 -12.22 1.28
N LEU A 37 -3.85 -11.61 1.12
CA LEU A 37 -3.20 -11.53 -0.18
C LEU A 37 -2.85 -12.92 -0.73
N ILE A 38 -2.40 -13.86 0.11
CA ILE A 38 -2.17 -15.26 -0.29
C ILE A 38 -3.46 -15.88 -0.84
N SER A 39 -4.60 -15.70 -0.16
CA SER A 39 -5.89 -16.18 -0.64
C SER A 39 -6.29 -15.55 -1.99
N LEU A 40 -6.12 -14.24 -2.14
CA LEU A 40 -6.44 -13.53 -3.39
C LEU A 40 -5.52 -13.95 -4.54
N LEU A 41 -4.22 -14.09 -4.29
CA LEU A 41 -3.25 -14.59 -5.27
C LEU A 41 -3.54 -16.03 -5.67
N SER A 42 -3.90 -16.89 -4.71
CA SER A 42 -4.30 -18.27 -4.97
C SER A 42 -5.58 -18.33 -5.82
N TYR A 43 -6.57 -17.47 -5.54
CA TYR A 43 -7.79 -17.36 -6.35
C TYR A 43 -7.45 -16.91 -7.79
N GLY A 44 -6.53 -15.96 -7.95
CA GLY A 44 -6.07 -15.50 -9.25
C GLY A 44 -5.13 -16.48 -9.98
N GLY A 45 -4.90 -17.69 -9.47
CA GLY A 45 -4.17 -18.75 -10.18
C GLY A 45 -2.72 -18.99 -9.76
N VAL A 46 -2.21 -18.28 -8.75
CA VAL A 46 -0.88 -18.56 -8.20
C VAL A 46 -0.88 -19.89 -7.47
N GLN A 47 0.00 -20.80 -7.88
CA GLN A 47 0.02 -22.17 -7.37
C GLN A 47 0.39 -22.24 -5.88
N LYS A 48 -0.25 -23.17 -5.16
CA LYS A 48 -0.03 -23.40 -3.73
C LYS A 48 1.43 -23.71 -3.42
N GLU A 49 2.06 -24.48 -4.30
CA GLU A 49 3.44 -24.95 -4.22
C GLU A 49 4.40 -23.78 -4.09
N TYR A 50 4.15 -22.68 -4.80
CA TYR A 50 4.96 -21.47 -4.68
C TYR A 50 4.92 -20.87 -3.27
N PHE A 51 3.75 -20.80 -2.62
CA PHE A 51 3.66 -20.31 -1.24
C PHE A 51 4.37 -21.26 -0.26
N MET A 52 4.28 -22.57 -0.50
CA MET A 52 4.99 -23.58 0.31
C MET A 52 6.52 -23.47 0.14
N GLU A 53 7.01 -23.19 -1.06
CA GLU A 53 8.43 -22.89 -1.32
C GLU A 53 8.89 -21.63 -0.56
N LEU A 54 8.09 -20.55 -0.58
CA LEU A 54 8.39 -19.34 0.18
C LEU A 54 8.46 -19.61 1.68
N LEU A 55 7.49 -20.37 2.22
CA LEU A 55 7.47 -20.75 3.63
C LEU A 55 8.69 -21.62 4.00
N GLY A 56 8.99 -22.64 3.20
CA GLY A 56 10.13 -23.54 3.42
C GLY A 56 11.45 -22.78 3.40
N SER A 57 11.63 -21.91 2.41
CA SER A 57 12.82 -21.05 2.29
C SER A 57 12.96 -20.12 3.49
N ALA A 58 11.86 -19.48 3.93
CA ALA A 58 11.88 -18.60 5.10
C ALA A 58 12.22 -19.35 6.39
N LEU A 59 11.65 -20.55 6.60
CA LEU A 59 11.96 -21.38 7.75
C LEU A 59 13.44 -21.78 7.77
N GLU A 60 14.00 -22.16 6.62
CA GLU A 60 15.41 -22.51 6.52
C GLU A 60 16.31 -21.30 6.79
N GLU A 61 15.98 -20.11 6.23
CA GLU A 61 16.68 -18.87 6.57
C GLU A 61 16.73 -18.62 8.08
N THR A 62 15.61 -18.84 8.81
CA THR A 62 15.58 -18.64 10.28
C THR A 62 16.49 -19.60 11.05
N LYS A 63 16.75 -20.80 10.54
CA LYS A 63 17.70 -21.74 11.16
C LYS A 63 19.15 -21.30 10.94
N GLN A 64 19.44 -20.79 9.75
CA GLN A 64 20.78 -20.36 9.36
C GLN A 64 21.27 -19.10 10.10
N VAL A 65 20.37 -18.35 10.76
CA VAL A 65 20.69 -17.16 11.57
C VAL A 65 21.80 -17.42 12.60
N TYR A 66 21.88 -18.63 13.16
CA TYR A 66 22.87 -18.95 14.19
C TYR A 66 24.21 -19.47 13.64
N LEU A 67 24.22 -19.90 12.37
CA LEU A 67 25.35 -20.60 11.76
C LEU A 67 26.10 -19.73 10.76
N ARG A 68 25.39 -18.86 10.04
CA ARG A 68 25.95 -18.06 8.94
C ARG A 68 25.89 -16.57 9.26
N LYS A 69 27.04 -15.91 9.30
CA LYS A 69 27.15 -14.46 9.52
C LYS A 69 26.27 -13.64 8.56
N ARG A 70 26.19 -14.02 7.28
CA ARG A 70 25.34 -13.35 6.28
C ARG A 70 23.85 -13.46 6.64
N ALA A 71 23.38 -14.63 7.06
CA ALA A 71 21.98 -14.82 7.46
C ALA A 71 21.65 -14.05 8.74
N ALA A 72 22.56 -14.10 9.72
CA ALA A 72 22.46 -13.31 10.95
C ALA A 72 22.36 -11.80 10.66
N LEU A 73 23.24 -11.29 9.79
CA LEU A 73 23.28 -9.89 9.41
C LEU A 73 22.03 -9.47 8.63
N LYS A 74 21.54 -10.30 7.70
CA LYS A 74 20.31 -10.06 6.95
C LYS A 74 19.12 -9.86 7.90
N VAL A 75 18.97 -10.74 8.89
CA VAL A 75 17.91 -10.60 9.90
C VAL A 75 18.12 -9.37 10.77
N ALA A 76 19.34 -9.09 11.22
CA ALA A 76 19.63 -7.89 12.00
C ALA A 76 19.28 -6.58 11.25
N ILE A 77 19.59 -6.49 9.95
CA ILE A 77 19.26 -5.33 9.11
C ILE A 77 17.73 -5.18 8.94
N ASN A 78 17.01 -6.28 8.72
CA ASN A 78 15.55 -6.25 8.56
C ASN A 78 14.79 -5.74 9.81
N TYR A 79 15.43 -5.79 10.98
CA TYR A 79 14.85 -5.37 12.26
C TYR A 79 15.62 -4.22 12.90
N ARG A 80 16.42 -3.48 12.12
CA ARG A 80 17.28 -2.41 12.61
C ARG A 80 16.54 -1.33 13.40
N GLU A 81 15.29 -1.03 13.03
CA GLU A 81 14.44 -0.03 13.72
C GLU A 81 13.93 -0.53 15.07
N MET A 82 13.83 -1.85 15.25
CA MET A 82 13.41 -2.49 16.51
C MET A 82 14.60 -2.87 17.40
N ASP A 83 15.83 -2.72 16.91
CA ASP A 83 17.04 -3.14 17.58
C ASP A 83 17.83 -1.90 17.99
N ASP A 84 18.08 -1.73 19.31
CA ASP A 84 18.75 -0.57 19.92
C ASP A 84 19.91 -0.05 19.06
N ASP A 85 19.65 0.95 18.21
CA ASP A 85 20.64 1.55 17.29
C ASP A 85 21.44 0.53 16.44
N CYS A 86 20.75 -0.42 15.78
CA CYS A 86 21.37 -1.43 14.91
C CYS A 86 22.44 -2.30 15.60
N LEU A 87 22.46 -2.38 16.93
CA LEU A 87 23.54 -2.98 17.71
C LEU A 87 23.86 -4.42 17.30
N THR A 88 22.84 -5.25 17.00
CA THR A 88 23.04 -6.63 16.55
C THR A 88 23.82 -6.67 15.23
N ALA A 89 23.47 -5.80 14.28
CA ALA A 89 24.17 -5.72 12.99
C ALA A 89 25.62 -5.23 13.17
N ARG A 90 25.83 -4.25 14.05
CA ARG A 90 27.17 -3.74 14.42
C ARG A 90 28.03 -4.83 15.06
N MET A 91 27.50 -5.57 16.04
CA MET A 91 28.21 -6.68 16.68
C MET A 91 28.68 -7.73 15.67
N ILE A 92 27.81 -8.14 14.73
CA ILE A 92 28.15 -9.11 13.68
C ILE A 92 29.24 -8.54 12.76
N SER A 93 29.11 -7.27 12.39
CA SER A 93 30.03 -6.58 11.48
C SER A 93 31.42 -6.38 12.11
N SER A 94 31.48 -6.17 13.43
CA SER A 94 32.72 -6.14 14.22
C SER A 94 33.36 -7.53 14.43
N GLY A 95 32.80 -8.59 13.83
CA GLY A 95 33.38 -9.92 13.88
C GLY A 95 33.06 -10.71 15.15
N ILE A 96 32.15 -10.23 16.01
CA ILE A 96 31.75 -10.94 17.22
C ILE A 96 31.15 -12.30 16.85
N PRO A 97 31.61 -13.42 17.45
CA PRO A 97 31.07 -14.74 17.17
C PRO A 97 29.59 -14.87 17.50
N LEU A 98 28.80 -15.51 16.61
CA LEU A 98 27.34 -15.63 16.74
C LEU A 98 26.88 -16.43 17.98
N ASN A 99 27.76 -17.26 18.52
CA ASN A 99 27.52 -18.04 19.73
C ASN A 99 27.81 -17.27 21.04
N LYS A 100 28.30 -16.03 20.96
CA LYS A 100 28.50 -15.20 22.16
C LYS A 100 27.15 -14.96 22.84
N PRO A 101 26.99 -15.20 24.14
CA PRO A 101 25.68 -15.24 24.80
C PRO A 101 24.79 -14.03 24.52
N HIS A 102 25.33 -12.81 24.60
CA HIS A 102 24.56 -11.59 24.33
C HIS A 102 24.08 -11.50 22.87
N LEU A 103 24.97 -11.73 21.90
CA LEU A 103 24.62 -11.72 20.48
C LEU A 103 23.63 -12.84 20.14
N HIS A 104 23.86 -14.03 20.69
CA HIS A 104 23.01 -15.20 20.50
C HIS A 104 21.59 -14.97 21.02
N ALA A 105 21.44 -14.34 22.19
CA ALA A 105 20.15 -13.98 22.75
C ALA A 105 19.39 -12.98 21.86
N ARG A 106 20.09 -11.94 21.35
CA ARG A 106 19.49 -10.98 20.40
C ARG A 106 19.05 -11.65 19.11
N LEU A 107 19.89 -12.48 18.51
CA LEU A 107 19.54 -13.26 17.32
C LEU A 107 18.36 -14.19 17.56
N SER A 108 18.28 -14.79 18.75
CA SER A 108 17.14 -15.63 19.14
C SER A 108 15.84 -14.85 19.24
N ARG A 109 15.89 -13.63 19.79
CA ARG A 109 14.74 -12.71 19.79
C ARG A 109 14.29 -12.39 18.37
N LEU A 110 15.21 -12.01 17.49
CA LEU A 110 14.88 -11.68 16.09
C LEU A 110 14.33 -12.88 15.32
N ALA A 111 14.93 -14.06 15.46
CA ALA A 111 14.44 -15.29 14.85
C ALA A 111 13.05 -15.68 15.37
N LYS A 112 12.75 -15.43 16.65
CA LYS A 112 11.40 -15.63 17.23
C LYS A 112 10.38 -14.68 16.61
N ILE A 113 10.75 -13.43 16.33
CA ILE A 113 9.86 -12.47 15.66
C ILE A 113 9.54 -12.94 14.24
N GLU A 114 10.54 -13.37 13.46
CA GLU A 114 10.31 -13.94 12.12
C GLU A 114 9.39 -15.16 12.16
N ARG A 115 9.63 -16.12 13.08
CA ARG A 115 8.76 -17.30 13.23
C ARG A 115 7.33 -16.92 13.61
N THR A 116 7.15 -15.90 14.45
CA THR A 116 5.82 -15.39 14.80
C THR A 116 5.10 -14.79 13.58
N LYS A 117 5.82 -14.04 12.72
CA LYS A 117 5.27 -13.52 11.45
C LYS A 117 4.83 -14.65 10.52
N LEU A 118 5.69 -15.67 10.33
CA LEU A 118 5.36 -16.84 9.51
C LEU A 118 4.12 -17.57 10.04
N ARG A 119 4.03 -17.77 11.35
CA ARG A 119 2.83 -18.35 12.01
C ARG A 119 1.58 -17.52 11.76
N GLY A 120 1.71 -16.20 11.67
CA GLY A 120 0.63 -15.27 11.32
C GLY A 120 0.28 -15.21 9.83
N GLY A 121 0.88 -16.06 8.98
CA GLY A 121 0.64 -16.07 7.54
C GLY A 121 1.34 -14.92 6.80
N LYS A 122 2.41 -14.34 7.37
CA LYS A 122 3.23 -13.32 6.71
C LYS A 122 4.39 -13.99 5.98
N LEU A 123 4.26 -14.23 4.68
CA LEU A 123 5.30 -14.90 3.89
C LEU A 123 6.21 -13.88 3.20
N PRO A 124 7.54 -13.92 3.42
CA PRO A 124 8.44 -13.02 2.71
C PRO A 124 8.46 -13.33 1.22
N ILE A 125 8.46 -12.29 0.39
CA ILE A 125 8.52 -12.43 -1.07
C ILE A 125 9.55 -11.46 -1.65
N SER A 126 10.31 -11.91 -2.65
CA SER A 126 11.26 -11.06 -3.39
C SER A 126 10.55 -10.24 -4.45
N ASP A 127 11.22 -9.18 -4.90
CA ASP A 127 10.78 -8.38 -6.06
C ASP A 127 9.36 -7.84 -5.88
N SER A 128 9.06 -7.47 -4.63
CA SER A 128 7.82 -6.85 -4.23
C SER A 128 8.11 -5.84 -3.13
N PHE A 129 7.30 -4.79 -3.06
CA PHE A 129 7.58 -3.60 -2.28
C PHE A 129 6.27 -3.03 -1.74
N TYR A 130 6.32 -2.35 -0.59
CA TYR A 130 5.24 -1.47 -0.15
C TYR A 130 5.64 -0.05 -0.48
N LEU A 131 4.93 0.59 -1.41
CA LEU A 131 5.24 1.92 -1.91
C LEU A 131 4.10 2.87 -1.57
N MET A 132 4.43 4.13 -1.27
CA MET A 132 3.42 5.16 -1.02
C MET A 132 2.71 5.49 -2.33
N GLY A 133 1.38 5.43 -2.32
CA GLY A 133 0.54 5.72 -3.48
C GLY A 133 0.22 7.20 -3.59
N THR A 134 0.28 7.73 -4.80
CA THR A 134 -0.14 9.10 -5.10
C THR A 134 -0.72 9.21 -6.51
N ALA A 135 -1.38 10.33 -6.81
CA ALA A 135 -1.88 10.63 -8.13
C ALA A 135 -0.75 11.13 -9.05
N ASP A 136 -0.82 10.79 -10.33
CA ASP A 136 0.06 11.33 -11.37
C ASP A 136 -0.28 12.81 -11.64
N PRO A 137 0.63 13.75 -11.30
CA PRO A 137 0.42 15.18 -11.52
C PRO A 137 0.57 15.58 -12.99
N THR A 138 1.14 14.73 -13.84
CA THR A 138 1.42 15.04 -15.25
C THR A 138 0.23 14.75 -16.17
N GLY A 139 -0.66 13.84 -15.76
CA GLY A 139 -1.79 13.38 -16.57
C GLY A 139 -1.39 12.52 -17.78
N VAL A 140 -0.14 12.05 -17.86
CA VAL A 140 0.38 11.28 -18.99
C VAL A 140 -0.09 9.83 -18.93
N LEU A 141 -0.19 9.24 -17.73
CA LEU A 141 -0.55 7.84 -17.56
C LEU A 141 -1.97 7.54 -18.05
N GLU A 142 -2.17 6.43 -18.77
CA GLU A 142 -3.50 5.90 -19.07
C GLU A 142 -4.11 5.16 -17.86
N SER A 143 -5.43 4.95 -17.85
CA SER A 143 -6.16 4.45 -16.67
C SER A 143 -5.64 3.12 -16.09
N ASN A 144 -5.00 2.27 -16.91
CA ASN A 144 -4.40 0.99 -16.51
C ASN A 144 -2.86 1.04 -16.36
N GLU A 145 -2.27 2.23 -16.47
CA GLU A 145 -0.86 2.48 -16.32
C GLU A 145 -0.53 3.10 -14.96
N VAL A 146 0.66 2.78 -14.47
CA VAL A 146 1.24 3.36 -13.25
C VAL A 146 2.68 3.76 -13.54
N CYS A 147 3.20 4.77 -12.85
CA CYS A 147 4.64 4.98 -12.77
C CYS A 147 5.13 4.48 -11.42
N VAL A 148 6.13 3.59 -11.43
CA VAL A 148 6.70 3.01 -10.21
C VAL A 148 8.17 3.38 -10.14
N ILE A 149 8.56 4.09 -9.07
CA ILE A 149 9.93 4.54 -8.83
C ILE A 149 10.53 3.69 -7.72
N LEU A 150 11.62 2.98 -8.02
CA LEU A 150 12.39 2.20 -7.05
C LEU A 150 13.77 2.83 -6.81
N ASP A 151 14.68 2.06 -6.22
CA ASP A 151 16.04 2.53 -5.92
C ASP A 151 16.79 2.95 -7.20
N ASN A 152 16.69 2.17 -8.27
CA ASN A 152 17.43 2.43 -9.52
C ASN A 152 16.62 3.26 -10.52
N GLY A 153 15.59 3.98 -10.06
CA GLY A 153 14.70 4.79 -10.89
C GLY A 153 13.39 4.09 -11.27
N GLN A 154 12.77 4.59 -12.33
CA GLN A 154 11.46 4.12 -12.80
C GLN A 154 11.57 2.74 -13.45
N ILE A 155 10.59 1.88 -13.20
CA ILE A 155 10.50 0.54 -13.82
C ILE A 155 9.48 0.52 -14.94
N SER A 156 9.57 -0.50 -15.80
CA SER A 156 8.59 -0.74 -16.87
C SER A 156 8.17 -2.20 -16.94
N GLY A 157 6.94 -2.44 -17.37
CA GLY A 157 6.37 -3.78 -17.56
C GLY A 157 5.15 -4.07 -16.70
N ARG A 158 4.69 -5.32 -16.72
CA ARG A 158 3.49 -5.75 -15.99
C ARG A 158 3.79 -5.84 -14.50
N VAL A 159 2.90 -5.29 -13.68
CA VAL A 159 2.98 -5.31 -12.21
C VAL A 159 1.65 -5.72 -11.58
N LEU A 160 1.71 -6.29 -10.39
CA LEU A 160 0.53 -6.43 -9.53
C LEU A 160 0.52 -5.33 -8.48
N VAL A 161 -0.65 -4.76 -8.22
CA VAL A 161 -0.87 -3.72 -7.22
C VAL A 161 -2.01 -4.13 -6.30
N TYR A 162 -1.82 -3.95 -5.00
CA TYR A 162 -2.79 -4.30 -3.96
C TYR A 162 -2.62 -3.40 -2.75
N ARG A 163 -3.68 -3.19 -1.97
CA ARG A 163 -3.63 -2.47 -0.69
C ARG A 163 -4.11 -3.38 0.43
N ASN A 164 -3.41 -3.40 1.57
CA ASN A 164 -3.90 -4.12 2.74
C ASN A 164 -4.82 -3.23 3.58
N PRO A 165 -5.90 -3.78 4.18
CA PRO A 165 -6.46 -5.10 3.93
C PRO A 165 -7.51 -5.06 2.81
N GLY A 166 -7.19 -5.60 1.63
CA GLY A 166 -8.17 -5.95 0.60
C GLY A 166 -8.69 -7.38 0.76
N PHE A 167 -9.95 -7.58 0.41
CA PHE A 167 -10.70 -8.82 0.57
C PHE A 167 -11.47 -9.23 -0.69
N HIS A 168 -11.80 -8.29 -1.57
CA HIS A 168 -12.50 -8.56 -2.80
C HIS A 168 -11.54 -9.15 -3.84
N PHE A 169 -12.02 -10.09 -4.67
CA PHE A 169 -11.17 -10.72 -5.70
C PHE A 169 -10.60 -9.73 -6.70
N GLY A 170 -11.30 -8.61 -6.90
CA GLY A 170 -10.86 -7.47 -7.69
C GLY A 170 -9.91 -6.49 -6.99
N ASP A 171 -9.54 -6.68 -5.73
CA ASP A 171 -8.64 -5.75 -5.02
C ASP A 171 -7.17 -5.90 -5.44
N VAL A 172 -6.82 -6.97 -6.18
CA VAL A 172 -5.49 -7.12 -6.78
C VAL A 172 -5.59 -6.74 -8.25
N HIS A 173 -4.93 -5.65 -8.60
CA HIS A 173 -4.94 -5.10 -9.95
C HIS A 173 -3.70 -5.54 -10.73
N VAL A 174 -3.90 -5.93 -11.98
CA VAL A 174 -2.84 -6.06 -12.97
C VAL A 174 -2.69 -4.72 -13.68
N MET A 175 -1.54 -4.08 -13.55
CA MET A 175 -1.26 -2.78 -14.17
C MET A 175 0.02 -2.80 -14.99
N LYS A 176 0.21 -1.77 -15.83
CA LYS A 176 1.44 -1.60 -16.62
C LYS A 176 2.26 -0.46 -16.04
N ALA A 177 3.42 -0.79 -15.47
CA ALA A 177 4.44 0.19 -15.14
C ALA A 177 4.99 0.81 -16.43
N ARG A 178 4.96 2.14 -16.50
CA ARG A 178 5.43 2.94 -17.63
C ARG A 178 6.40 4.00 -17.14
N TYR A 179 7.47 4.20 -17.91
CA TYR A 179 8.37 5.32 -17.73
C TYR A 179 7.70 6.63 -18.17
N VAL A 180 7.75 7.67 -17.34
CA VAL A 180 7.22 9.02 -17.57
C VAL A 180 8.34 10.02 -17.31
N GLU A 181 8.83 10.64 -18.37
CA GLU A 181 9.97 11.57 -18.32
C GLU A 181 9.59 12.85 -17.56
N GLU A 182 8.38 13.36 -17.81
CA GLU A 182 7.80 14.56 -17.23
C GLU A 182 7.65 14.46 -15.70
N LEU A 183 7.57 13.24 -15.17
CA LEU A 183 7.47 13.02 -13.73
C LEU A 183 8.80 13.29 -13.03
N ALA A 184 9.94 13.15 -13.72
CA ALA A 184 11.26 13.38 -13.14
C ALA A 184 11.44 14.82 -12.65
N ASP A 185 10.91 15.80 -13.39
CA ASP A 185 10.95 17.22 -13.00
C ASP A 185 10.10 17.52 -11.77
N VAL A 186 9.02 16.75 -11.55
CA VAL A 186 8.11 16.94 -10.42
C VAL A 186 8.63 16.26 -9.15
N VAL A 187 9.14 15.03 -9.27
CA VAL A 187 9.54 14.22 -8.12
C VAL A 187 11.02 14.37 -7.77
N GLY A 188 11.83 14.90 -8.69
CA GLY A 188 13.28 15.04 -8.54
C GLY A 188 13.95 13.71 -8.17
N ASP A 189 14.78 13.74 -7.13
CA ASP A 189 15.52 12.57 -6.62
C ASP A 189 14.68 11.64 -5.72
N ALA A 190 13.37 11.88 -5.57
CA ALA A 190 12.51 11.04 -4.75
C ALA A 190 12.46 9.60 -5.26
N ARG A 191 12.43 8.65 -4.33
CA ARG A 191 12.41 7.20 -4.62
C ARG A 191 11.27 6.51 -3.89
N TYR A 192 10.98 5.29 -4.30
CA TYR A 192 10.03 4.38 -3.63
C TYR A 192 8.57 4.87 -3.62
N GLY A 193 8.08 5.33 -4.77
CA GLY A 193 6.69 5.76 -4.93
C GLY A 193 5.98 5.01 -6.05
N ILE A 194 4.64 4.98 -5.99
CA ILE A 194 3.79 4.55 -7.10
C ILE A 194 2.78 5.66 -7.41
N PHE A 195 2.75 6.07 -8.68
CA PHE A 195 1.90 7.12 -9.21
C PHE A 195 0.83 6.50 -10.08
N PHE A 196 -0.43 6.78 -9.74
CA PHE A 196 -1.60 6.26 -10.44
C PHE A 196 -2.16 7.31 -11.39
N SER A 197 -2.64 6.84 -12.55
CA SER A 197 -3.36 7.70 -13.48
C SER A 197 -4.53 8.42 -12.83
N THR A 198 -4.71 9.68 -13.21
CA THR A 198 -5.89 10.50 -12.89
C THR A 198 -7.01 10.34 -13.91
N LYS A 199 -6.83 9.46 -14.91
CA LYS A 199 -7.82 9.13 -15.94
C LYS A 199 -8.71 7.96 -15.50
N GLY A 200 -9.87 7.88 -16.12
CA GLY A 200 -10.84 6.80 -15.93
C GLY A 200 -12.06 7.21 -15.10
N PRO A 201 -13.07 6.33 -15.03
CA PRO A 201 -14.33 6.63 -14.35
C PRO A 201 -14.19 6.63 -12.81
N ARG A 202 -13.19 5.92 -12.28
CA ARG A 202 -12.86 5.83 -10.85
C ARG A 202 -11.34 5.78 -10.70
N SER A 203 -10.82 6.28 -9.59
CA SER A 203 -9.41 6.17 -9.27
C SER A 203 -9.02 4.74 -8.92
N ALA A 204 -7.82 4.31 -9.31
CA ALA A 204 -7.31 2.99 -8.99
C ALA A 204 -7.26 2.72 -7.47
N ALA A 205 -6.96 3.74 -6.65
CA ALA A 205 -6.97 3.61 -5.20
C ALA A 205 -8.35 3.23 -4.66
N THR A 206 -9.43 3.86 -5.16
CA THR A 206 -10.79 3.51 -4.73
C THR A 206 -11.20 2.11 -5.22
N GLU A 207 -10.72 1.68 -6.38
CA GLU A 207 -10.96 0.31 -6.87
C GLU A 207 -10.23 -0.75 -6.03
N ILE A 208 -9.06 -0.41 -5.48
CA ILE A 208 -8.21 -1.29 -4.67
C ILE A 208 -8.55 -1.11 -3.19
N ALA A 209 -9.45 -1.97 -2.69
CA ALA A 209 -9.86 -1.98 -1.30
C ALA A 209 -10.43 -0.64 -0.79
N ASN A 210 -11.04 0.18 -1.67
CA ASN A 210 -11.63 1.49 -1.32
C ASN A 210 -10.65 2.43 -0.61
N GLY A 211 -9.42 2.51 -1.12
CA GLY A 211 -8.39 3.44 -0.65
C GLY A 211 -8.43 4.80 -1.31
N ASP A 212 -7.44 5.62 -0.94
CA ASP A 212 -7.18 6.95 -1.50
C ASP A 212 -5.66 7.24 -1.57
N PHE A 213 -5.27 8.52 -1.53
CA PHE A 213 -3.88 8.97 -1.65
C PHE A 213 -3.45 9.85 -0.47
N ASP A 214 -3.99 9.63 0.74
CA ASP A 214 -3.67 10.40 1.94
C ASP A 214 -2.44 9.87 2.74
N GLY A 215 -1.77 8.84 2.21
CA GLY A 215 -0.73 8.08 2.90
C GLY A 215 -0.80 6.57 2.67
N ASP A 216 -1.79 6.11 1.91
CA ASP A 216 -2.01 4.70 1.57
C ASP A 216 -0.78 4.01 0.95
N MET A 217 -0.40 2.87 1.55
CA MET A 217 0.72 2.05 1.11
C MET A 217 0.24 0.88 0.26
N HIS A 218 0.81 0.76 -0.93
CA HIS A 218 0.45 -0.25 -1.92
C HIS A 218 1.52 -1.32 -2.03
N TRP A 219 1.12 -2.57 -1.89
CA TRP A 219 1.94 -3.72 -2.27
C TRP A 219 2.05 -3.76 -3.79
N VAL A 220 3.27 -3.62 -4.30
CA VAL A 220 3.59 -3.69 -5.72
C VAL A 220 4.52 -4.87 -5.95
N SER A 221 4.18 -5.75 -6.89
CA SER A 221 5.01 -6.91 -7.24
C SER A 221 5.40 -6.92 -8.70
N ILE A 222 6.70 -7.10 -8.94
CA ILE A 222 7.31 -7.39 -10.25
C ILE A 222 7.78 -8.85 -10.32
N ASN A 223 7.46 -9.67 -9.31
CA ASN A 223 7.90 -11.04 -9.24
C ASN A 223 7.22 -11.88 -10.33
N ARG A 224 7.99 -12.31 -11.33
CA ARG A 224 7.48 -13.01 -12.53
C ARG A 224 6.66 -14.25 -12.21
N LYS A 225 7.06 -15.05 -11.21
CA LYS A 225 6.28 -16.24 -10.82
C LYS A 225 4.85 -15.89 -10.39
N VAL A 226 4.66 -14.73 -9.75
CA VAL A 226 3.34 -14.26 -9.31
C VAL A 226 2.63 -13.49 -10.42
N VAL A 227 3.31 -12.50 -11.02
CA VAL A 227 2.75 -11.61 -12.04
C VAL A 227 2.28 -12.41 -13.26
N ASP A 228 3.06 -13.36 -13.74
CA ASP A 228 2.76 -14.09 -14.98
C ASP A 228 1.67 -15.15 -14.75
N SER A 229 1.58 -15.69 -13.53
CA SER A 229 0.55 -16.67 -13.16
C SER A 229 -0.80 -16.05 -12.79
N TYR A 230 -0.82 -14.76 -12.45
CA TYR A 230 -2.02 -14.11 -11.92
C TYR A 230 -3.00 -13.66 -13.02
N THR A 231 -4.27 -14.02 -12.83
CA THR A 231 -5.41 -13.65 -13.66
C THR A 231 -6.29 -12.65 -12.92
N THR A 232 -6.60 -11.53 -13.58
CA THR A 232 -7.36 -10.43 -12.97
C THR A 232 -8.85 -10.78 -12.81
N SER A 233 -9.44 -10.33 -11.72
CA SER A 233 -10.89 -10.31 -11.53
C SER A 233 -11.45 -8.93 -11.87
N ARG A 234 -12.77 -8.81 -11.96
CA ARG A 234 -13.43 -7.49 -12.09
C ARG A 234 -13.19 -6.67 -10.81
N PRO A 235 -12.76 -5.39 -10.93
CA PRO A 235 -12.62 -4.51 -9.78
C PRO A 235 -13.92 -4.43 -8.97
N TRP A 236 -13.80 -4.17 -7.67
CA TRP A 236 -14.98 -3.97 -6.84
C TRP A 236 -15.80 -2.80 -7.38
N SER A 237 -17.13 -2.95 -7.44
CA SER A 237 -18.06 -1.88 -7.79
C SER A 237 -19.18 -1.81 -6.76
N PRO A 238 -19.65 -0.62 -6.35
CA PRO A 238 -20.82 -0.50 -5.49
C PRO A 238 -22.01 -1.20 -6.14
N MET A 239 -22.61 -2.19 -5.45
CA MET A 239 -23.80 -2.90 -5.96
C MET A 239 -25.03 -2.00 -6.07
N HIS A 240 -25.04 -0.88 -5.33
CA HIS A 240 -26.09 0.12 -5.34
C HIS A 240 -25.45 1.49 -5.47
N SER A 241 -25.39 2.04 -6.68
CA SER A 241 -25.22 3.49 -6.81
C SER A 241 -26.53 4.12 -6.36
N THR A 242 -26.54 4.84 -5.24
CA THR A 242 -27.53 5.89 -5.08
C THR A 242 -27.45 6.77 -6.33
N PRO A 243 -28.55 7.02 -7.05
CA PRO A 243 -28.53 7.91 -8.20
C PRO A 243 -27.80 9.18 -7.78
N LYS A 244 -26.86 9.67 -8.60
CA LYS A 244 -26.27 10.99 -8.37
C LYS A 244 -27.45 11.95 -8.29
N ALA A 245 -27.76 12.42 -7.09
CA ALA A 245 -28.73 13.48 -6.93
C ALA A 245 -28.23 14.63 -7.80
N VAL A 246 -29.12 15.18 -8.62
CA VAL A 246 -28.82 16.39 -9.41
C VAL A 246 -28.63 17.50 -8.38
N ASN A 247 -27.42 17.64 -7.86
CA ASN A 247 -27.13 18.56 -6.78
C ASN A 247 -26.70 19.89 -7.40
N LYS A 248 -27.64 20.85 -7.40
CA LYS A 248 -27.24 22.22 -7.11
C LYS A 248 -26.48 22.21 -5.77
N LYS A 249 -25.43 23.01 -5.64
CA LYS A 249 -24.72 23.13 -4.35
C LYS A 249 -25.69 23.70 -3.30
N PRO A 250 -25.57 23.37 -2.00
CA PRO A 250 -26.41 23.97 -0.95
C PRO A 250 -26.43 25.51 -0.99
N SER A 251 -25.32 26.12 -1.42
CA SER A 251 -25.16 27.56 -1.62
C SER A 251 -25.94 28.14 -2.81
N GLU A 252 -26.50 27.30 -3.67
CA GLU A 252 -27.28 27.69 -4.85
C GLU A 252 -28.80 27.62 -4.60
N PHE A 253 -29.21 27.26 -3.37
CA PHE A 253 -30.60 27.28 -2.93
C PHE A 253 -30.86 28.50 -2.05
N SER A 254 -32.06 29.09 -2.16
CA SER A 254 -32.58 29.94 -1.09
C SER A 254 -32.88 29.10 0.18
N ALA A 255 -33.01 29.74 1.35
CA ALA A 255 -33.22 29.03 2.61
C ALA A 255 -34.47 28.12 2.56
N ASP A 256 -35.57 28.62 2.00
CA ASP A 256 -36.84 27.90 1.89
C ASP A 256 -36.75 26.72 0.90
N GLU A 257 -36.02 26.88 -0.20
CA GLU A 257 -35.81 25.80 -1.17
C GLU A 257 -34.89 24.70 -0.61
N LEU A 258 -33.88 25.08 0.18
CA LEU A 258 -32.98 24.13 0.82
C LEU A 258 -33.73 23.30 1.88
N GLU A 259 -34.56 23.96 2.69
CA GLU A 259 -35.41 23.28 3.67
C GLU A 259 -36.36 22.30 2.98
N TYR A 260 -37.05 22.72 1.92
CA TYR A 260 -37.93 21.86 1.14
C TYR A 260 -37.20 20.65 0.55
N GLU A 261 -36.02 20.85 -0.02
CA GLU A 261 -35.23 19.78 -0.63
C GLU A 261 -34.73 18.77 0.42
N LEU A 262 -34.30 19.25 1.61
CA LEU A 262 -33.92 18.39 2.73
C LEU A 262 -35.10 17.57 3.25
N PHE A 263 -36.28 18.18 3.40
CA PHE A 263 -37.50 17.47 3.80
C PHE A 263 -37.91 16.41 2.77
N ARG A 264 -37.83 16.74 1.47
CA ARG A 264 -38.12 15.80 0.38
C ARG A 264 -37.17 14.60 0.42
N GLN A 265 -35.86 14.84 0.55
CA GLN A 265 -34.87 13.76 0.64
C GLN A 265 -35.07 12.87 1.87
N PHE A 266 -35.42 13.48 3.01
CA PHE A 266 -35.75 12.74 4.24
C PHE A 266 -36.96 11.81 4.06
N LEU A 267 -38.04 12.30 3.44
CA LEU A 267 -39.23 11.51 3.15
C LEU A 267 -38.96 10.38 2.15
N GLU A 268 -38.19 10.65 1.10
CA GLU A 268 -37.78 9.64 0.13
C GLU A 268 -36.94 8.53 0.76
N ALA A 269 -35.98 8.89 1.62
CA ALA A 269 -35.15 7.93 2.36
C ALA A 269 -36.00 7.04 3.29
N LYS A 270 -36.97 7.63 4.00
CA LYS A 270 -37.91 6.90 4.86
C LYS A 270 -38.78 5.92 4.07
N SER A 271 -39.25 6.32 2.89
CA SER A 271 -40.06 5.46 2.01
C SER A 271 -39.25 4.30 1.42
N LYS A 272 -37.96 4.51 1.10
CA LYS A 272 -37.06 3.46 0.64
C LYS A 272 -36.73 2.47 1.76
N GLY A 273 -36.54 2.94 2.99
CA GLY A 273 -36.33 2.09 4.16
C GLY A 273 -37.52 1.17 4.49
N ALA A 274 -38.76 1.62 4.25
CA ALA A 274 -39.96 0.83 4.52
C ALA A 274 -40.14 -0.38 3.56
N LYS A 275 -39.61 -0.30 2.33
CA LYS A 275 -39.70 -1.41 1.35
C LYS A 275 -38.78 -2.60 1.67
N TYR A 276 -37.78 -2.42 2.53
CA TYR A 276 -36.85 -3.50 2.92
C TYR A 276 -37.32 -4.33 4.12
N VAL A 277 -38.42 -3.94 4.78
CA VAL A 277 -38.95 -4.64 5.97
C VAL A 277 -40.08 -5.63 5.63
N CYS A 278 -40.66 -5.55 4.43
CA CYS A 278 -41.78 -6.43 4.01
C CYS A 278 -41.44 -7.38 2.84
N GLY A 279 -40.15 -7.66 2.60
CA GLY A 279 -39.70 -8.63 1.60
C GLY A 279 -39.07 -9.86 2.25
N SER A 280 -39.87 -10.68 2.91
CA SER A 280 -39.55 -12.03 3.37
C SER A 280 -40.63 -13.00 2.93
#